data_AF-A0A7E6DK12-F1
#
_entry.id   AF-A0A7E6DK12-F1
#
_cell.length_a   1.000
_cell.length_b   1.000
_cell.length_c   1.000
_cell.angle_alpha   90.00
_cell.angle_beta   90.00
_cell.angle_gamma   90.00
#
_symmetry.space_group_name_H-M   'P 1'
#
loop_
_entity.id
_entity.type
_entity.pdbx_description
1 polymer ?
#
loop_
_entity_poly.entity_id
_entity_poly.type
_entity_poly.pdbx_seq_one_letter_code
_entity_poly.pdbx_strand_id
1 'polypeptide(L)'
;MELLFCGMRSHTSCIDGEQSLQFFRLATCGQDCQIKIWVVPLSHILGFELKYKSTLSGHCAPILACAFSHNGQLLVSGSVDKSVIVYDINTENILHTLTQHTRYVTTCAFAPNILLLATGSMDKTVNIWQFDLEMLCQARSTEDQLKPFTEDWSEDDVSTWLCTQELKDLVGVFKMNNIDGKELLNLTKESLADDLKIESLGLRSKVLRKIEELRTQVKTLSSEIPDEFICPITRELMQDPVIASDGYSYEKEAMENWISKKKRTSPMTNLVLPSVVLIPNRTLKMAIDRWLETHKK
;
A
#
# COMPACT_ATOMS: atom_id res chain seq x y z
N MET A 1 38.48 8.31 -2.48
CA MET A 1 37.37 7.46 -2.03
C MET A 1 36.11 8.30 -2.16
N GLU A 2 35.49 8.30 -3.33
CA GLU A 2 34.22 9.03 -3.54
C GLU A 2 33.12 8.19 -2.90
N LEU A 3 32.69 8.59 -1.71
CA LEU A 3 31.51 8.07 -1.04
C LEU A 3 30.34 8.92 -1.51
N LEU A 4 29.35 8.29 -2.13
CA LEU A 4 28.11 8.96 -2.52
C LEU A 4 27.05 8.68 -1.48
N PHE A 5 26.35 9.75 -1.10
CA PHE A 5 25.34 9.74 -0.05
C PHE A 5 23.99 10.13 -0.66
N CYS A 6 22.96 9.33 -0.43
CA CYS A 6 21.57 9.73 -0.67
C CYS A 6 20.79 9.59 0.63
N GLY A 7 20.07 10.64 1.01
CA GLY A 7 19.27 10.68 2.24
C GLY A 7 17.80 10.95 1.93
N MET A 8 16.91 10.35 2.73
CA MET A 8 15.47 10.60 2.64
C MET A 8 14.90 11.11 3.97
N ARG A 9 13.92 12.01 3.87
CA ARG A 9 13.32 12.72 5.00
C ARG A 9 12.26 11.88 5.74
N SER A 10 12.45 11.81 7.07
CA SER A 10 11.55 11.41 8.17
C SER A 10 10.44 10.40 7.88
N HIS A 11 10.57 9.21 8.47
CA HIS A 11 9.44 8.33 8.76
C HIS A 11 9.04 8.47 10.24
N THR A 12 7.75 8.59 10.51
CA THR A 12 7.16 8.50 11.85
C THR A 12 6.64 7.09 12.08
N SER A 13 7.30 6.31 12.92
CA SER A 13 6.70 5.08 13.45
C SER A 13 5.98 5.43 14.76
N CYS A 14 4.66 5.37 14.76
CA CYS A 14 3.89 5.32 16.01
C CYS A 14 3.97 3.89 16.54
N ILE A 15 4.75 3.69 17.60
CA ILE A 15 4.70 2.48 18.41
C ILE A 15 4.26 2.94 19.80
N ASP A 16 3.19 2.32 20.30
CA ASP A 16 2.54 2.46 21.60
C ASP A 16 3.17 3.44 22.60
N GLY A 17 2.41 4.49 22.93
CA GLY A 17 2.52 5.22 24.21
C GLY A 17 3.78 6.05 24.50
N GLU A 18 4.91 5.84 23.83
CA GLU A 18 6.15 6.58 24.09
C GLU A 18 6.75 7.16 22.80
N GLN A 19 6.81 8.49 22.75
CA GLN A 19 7.59 9.36 21.86
C GLN A 19 7.81 8.86 20.42
N SER A 20 7.12 9.49 19.46
CA SER A 20 7.39 9.38 18.02
C SER A 20 8.82 9.82 17.68
N LEU A 21 9.76 8.88 17.73
CA LEU A 21 11.13 9.08 17.32
C LEU A 21 11.18 9.19 15.78
N GLN A 22 11.28 10.41 15.28
CA GLN A 22 11.60 10.63 13.87
C GLN A 22 13.01 10.10 13.61
N PHE A 23 13.20 9.39 12.49
CA PHE A 23 14.53 8.97 12.03
C PHE A 23 14.69 9.24 10.54
N PHE A 24 15.94 9.49 10.13
CA PHE A 24 16.34 9.56 8.73
C PHE A 24 16.98 8.24 8.30
N ARG A 25 16.76 7.85 7.06
CA ARG A 25 17.53 6.78 6.40
C ARG A 25 18.53 7.41 5.45
N LEU A 26 19.76 6.91 5.52
CA LEU A 26 20.88 7.30 4.67
C LEU A 26 21.40 6.04 3.99
N ALA A 27 21.63 6.14 2.68
CA ALA A 27 22.32 5.11 1.90
C ALA A 27 23.67 5.65 1.47
N THR A 28 24.69 4.80 1.59
CA THR A 28 26.04 5.10 1.13
C THR A 28 26.51 4.00 0.19
N CYS A 29 27.08 4.38 -0.94
CA CYS A 29 27.69 3.44 -1.87
C CYS A 29 29.11 3.90 -2.25
N GLY A 30 29.93 2.96 -2.73
CA GLY A 30 31.28 3.27 -3.14
C GLY A 30 32.01 2.11 -3.83
N GLN A 31 33.32 2.10 -3.68
CA GLN A 31 34.23 1.17 -4.37
C GLN A 31 34.21 -0.26 -3.80
N ASP A 32 33.58 -0.46 -2.64
CA ASP A 32 33.43 -1.76 -1.97
C ASP A 32 32.32 -2.62 -2.56
N CYS A 33 31.72 -2.21 -3.69
CA CYS A 33 30.65 -2.91 -4.41
C CYS A 33 29.39 -3.14 -3.55
N GLN A 34 29.27 -2.43 -2.44
CA GLN A 34 28.24 -2.60 -1.44
C GLN A 34 27.50 -1.28 -1.21
N ILE A 35 26.23 -1.40 -0.82
CA ILE A 35 25.45 -0.27 -0.33
C ILE A 35 25.22 -0.47 1.16
N LYS A 36 25.59 0.51 1.98
CA LYS A 36 25.35 0.48 3.42
C LYS A 36 24.19 1.40 3.75
N ILE A 37 23.26 0.88 4.55
CA ILE A 37 22.09 1.59 5.04
C ILE A 37 22.31 1.98 6.49
N TRP A 38 22.05 3.26 6.77
CA TRP A 38 22.22 3.86 8.08
C TRP A 38 20.91 4.51 8.51
N VAL A 39 20.65 4.47 9.81
CA VAL A 39 19.51 5.14 10.46
C VAL A 39 20.05 6.20 11.39
N VAL A 40 19.57 7.42 11.24
CA VAL A 40 19.90 8.56 12.10
C VAL A 40 18.64 8.92 12.90
N PRO A 41 18.54 8.52 14.18
CA PRO A 41 17.45 8.95 15.03
C PRO A 41 17.57 10.45 15.33
N LEU A 42 16.45 11.15 15.31
CA LEU A 42 16.36 12.56 15.64
C LEU A 42 16.24 12.72 17.16
N SER A 43 17.32 12.48 17.90
CA SER A 43 17.34 12.79 19.34
C SER A 43 17.49 14.30 19.54
N HIS A 44 16.53 14.93 20.23
CA HIS A 44 16.32 16.38 20.13
C HIS A 44 17.41 17.27 20.77
N ILE A 45 18.45 16.76 21.46
CA ILE A 45 19.33 17.64 22.27
C ILE A 45 20.84 17.31 22.30
N LEU A 46 21.36 16.12 21.90
CA LEU A 46 22.77 15.79 22.21
C LEU A 46 23.65 15.21 21.09
N GLY A 47 23.18 15.17 19.84
CA GLY A 47 23.99 14.78 18.68
C GLY A 47 23.27 13.82 17.73
N PHE A 48 23.81 13.66 16.53
CA PHE A 48 23.34 12.69 15.55
C PHE A 48 24.16 11.40 15.70
N GLU A 49 23.55 10.34 16.23
CA GLU A 49 24.17 9.02 16.24
C GLU A 49 23.85 8.31 14.92
N LEU A 50 24.86 8.08 14.08
CA LEU A 50 24.67 7.29 12.85
C LEU A 50 24.67 5.80 13.21
N LYS A 51 23.51 5.15 13.17
CA LYS A 51 23.40 3.71 13.43
C LYS A 51 23.45 2.93 12.13
N TYR A 52 24.42 2.02 12.01
CA TYR A 52 24.46 1.06 10.92
C TYR A 52 23.27 0.11 11.02
N LYS A 53 22.52 -0.06 9.92
CA LYS A 53 21.37 -0.98 9.86
C LYS A 53 21.73 -2.26 9.14
N SER A 54 22.14 -2.16 7.88
CA SER A 54 22.34 -3.30 7.00
C SER A 54 23.20 -2.96 5.78
N THR A 55 23.60 -4.00 5.05
CA THR A 55 24.35 -3.88 3.79
C THR A 55 23.61 -4.62 2.68
N LEU A 56 23.38 -3.94 1.57
CA LEU A 56 22.86 -4.53 0.35
C LEU A 56 24.04 -4.91 -0.55
N SER A 57 24.04 -6.15 -1.02
CA SER A 57 25.02 -6.70 -1.94
C SER A 57 24.33 -7.16 -3.22
N GLY A 58 25.08 -7.27 -4.32
CA GLY A 58 24.54 -7.70 -5.61
C GLY A 58 25.38 -7.21 -6.79
N HIS A 59 26.02 -6.05 -6.66
CA HIS A 59 26.92 -5.53 -7.66
C HIS A 59 28.26 -6.28 -7.67
N CYS A 60 28.80 -6.49 -8.88
CA CYS A 60 30.10 -7.14 -9.09
C CYS A 60 31.25 -6.15 -9.27
N ALA A 61 30.96 -4.86 -9.24
CA ALA A 61 31.92 -3.78 -9.43
C ALA A 61 31.50 -2.53 -8.62
N PRO A 62 32.38 -1.51 -8.53
CA PRO A 62 32.10 -0.28 -7.80
C PRO A 62 30.79 0.39 -8.17
N ILE A 63 30.07 0.85 -7.15
CA ILE A 63 28.80 1.54 -7.31
C ILE A 63 29.10 3.04 -7.43
N LEU A 64 28.56 3.65 -8.49
CA LEU A 64 28.82 5.05 -8.83
C LEU A 64 27.63 5.96 -8.55
N ALA A 65 26.46 5.42 -8.23
CA ALA A 65 25.30 6.20 -7.83
C ALA A 65 24.32 5.33 -7.05
N CYS A 66 23.65 5.93 -6.07
CA CYS A 66 22.48 5.33 -5.43
C CYS A 66 21.44 6.41 -5.12
N ALA A 67 20.15 6.08 -5.20
CA ALA A 67 19.07 7.02 -4.89
C ALA A 67 17.86 6.31 -4.24
N PHE A 68 17.21 6.98 -3.28
CA PHE A 68 15.95 6.51 -2.70
C PHE A 68 14.75 6.92 -3.56
N SER A 69 13.71 6.10 -3.55
CA SER A 69 12.39 6.49 -4.02
C SER A 69 11.74 7.52 -3.09
N HIS A 70 10.74 8.24 -3.59
CA HIS A 70 10.04 9.27 -2.81
C HIS A 70 9.34 8.75 -1.53
N ASN A 71 9.03 7.45 -1.49
CA ASN A 71 8.39 6.78 -0.35
C ASN A 71 9.41 6.08 0.57
N GLY A 72 10.68 5.98 0.15
CA GLY A 72 11.77 5.40 0.94
C GLY A 72 11.71 3.88 1.09
N GLN A 73 10.82 3.24 0.34
CA GLN A 73 10.70 1.79 0.31
C GLN A 73 11.69 1.18 -0.67
N LEU A 74 12.09 1.91 -1.71
CA LEU A 74 12.99 1.43 -2.74
C LEU A 74 14.30 2.20 -2.74
N LEU A 75 15.35 1.51 -3.15
CA LEU A 75 16.63 2.09 -3.47
C LEU A 75 17.10 1.58 -4.82
N VAL A 76 17.63 2.47 -5.64
CA VAL A 76 18.29 2.11 -6.89
C VAL A 76 19.79 2.33 -6.75
N SER A 77 20.59 1.51 -7.43
CA SER A 77 22.02 1.76 -7.62
C SER A 77 22.46 1.51 -9.04
N GLY A 78 23.44 2.29 -9.50
CA GLY A 78 24.13 2.12 -10.77
C GLY A 78 25.62 1.84 -10.55
N SER A 79 26.17 0.88 -11.31
CA SER A 79 27.53 0.39 -11.12
C SER A 79 28.38 0.40 -12.40
N VAL A 80 29.69 0.28 -12.20
CA VAL A 80 30.70 0.01 -13.23
C VAL A 80 30.47 -1.35 -13.92
N ASP A 81 29.75 -2.28 -13.29
CA ASP A 81 29.37 -3.56 -13.89
C ASP A 81 28.29 -3.43 -14.99
N LYS A 82 27.87 -2.18 -15.29
CA LYS A 82 26.87 -1.81 -16.31
C LYS A 82 25.44 -2.20 -15.92
N SER A 83 25.25 -2.71 -14.71
CA SER A 83 23.94 -3.05 -14.19
C SER A 83 23.37 -1.91 -13.36
N VAL A 84 22.04 -1.88 -13.31
CA VAL A 84 21.27 -1.08 -12.36
C VAL A 84 20.47 -2.05 -11.51
N ILE A 85 20.60 -1.97 -10.20
CA ILE A 85 19.87 -2.84 -9.28
C ILE A 85 18.85 -2.01 -8.49
N VAL A 86 17.64 -2.52 -8.39
CA VAL A 86 16.56 -1.97 -7.57
C VAL A 86 16.35 -2.89 -6.38
N TYR A 87 16.37 -2.32 -5.17
CA TYR A 87 16.23 -3.00 -3.90
C TYR A 87 14.96 -2.56 -3.18
N ASP A 88 14.34 -3.48 -2.44
CA ASP A 88 13.38 -3.15 -1.39
C ASP A 88 14.12 -3.02 -0.06
N ILE A 89 13.98 -1.86 0.60
CA ILE A 89 14.71 -1.52 1.82
C ILE A 89 14.11 -2.17 3.07
N ASN A 90 12.86 -2.61 3.00
CA ASN A 90 12.19 -3.28 4.11
C ASN A 90 12.55 -4.76 4.16
N THR A 91 12.61 -5.42 3.00
CA THR A 91 13.00 -6.83 2.89
C THR A 91 14.49 -7.04 2.64
N GLU A 92 15.20 -5.99 2.23
CA GLU A 92 16.63 -6.00 1.86
C GLU A 92 16.94 -6.89 0.64
N ASN A 93 15.90 -7.21 -0.14
CA ASN A 93 16.01 -8.05 -1.33
C ASN A 93 16.22 -7.23 -2.60
N ILE A 94 16.90 -7.86 -3.57
CA ILE A 94 17.00 -7.37 -4.94
C ILE A 94 15.66 -7.63 -5.64
N LEU A 95 14.99 -6.58 -6.10
CA LEU A 95 13.76 -6.71 -6.86
C LEU A 95 14.03 -6.91 -8.35
N HIS A 96 14.89 -6.06 -8.91
CA HIS A 96 15.22 -6.08 -10.33
C HIS A 96 16.69 -5.80 -10.56
N THR A 97 17.26 -6.50 -11.55
CA THR A 97 18.59 -6.22 -12.08
C THR A 97 18.44 -5.89 -13.56
N LEU A 98 18.80 -4.67 -13.94
CA LEU A 98 18.62 -4.10 -15.26
C LEU A 98 19.97 -4.01 -15.95
N THR A 99 20.15 -4.73 -17.05
CA THR A 99 21.46 -4.89 -17.73
C THR A 99 21.48 -4.29 -19.14
N GLN A 100 20.60 -3.33 -19.41
CA GLN A 100 20.48 -2.74 -20.76
C GLN A 100 21.61 -1.78 -21.11
N HIS A 101 22.31 -1.20 -20.13
CA HIS A 101 23.42 -0.29 -20.40
C HIS A 101 24.66 -1.04 -20.89
N THR A 102 25.38 -0.44 -21.85
CA THR A 102 26.57 -1.07 -22.46
C THR A 102 27.88 -0.60 -21.82
N ARG A 103 27.80 0.45 -20.99
CA ARG A 103 28.90 1.10 -20.27
C ARG A 103 28.49 1.42 -18.83
N TYR A 104 29.40 2.07 -18.09
CA TYR A 104 29.24 2.36 -16.66
C TYR A 104 28.02 3.24 -16.42
N VAL A 105 27.20 2.84 -15.46
CA VAL A 105 26.05 3.65 -15.03
C VAL A 105 26.56 4.64 -14.01
N THR A 106 26.54 5.92 -14.36
CA THR A 106 27.13 7.00 -13.56
C THR A 106 26.10 7.73 -12.71
N THR A 107 24.82 7.67 -13.07
CA THR A 107 23.76 8.39 -12.35
C THR A 107 22.46 7.58 -12.34
N CYS A 108 21.70 7.73 -11.27
CA CYS A 108 20.36 7.19 -11.13
C CYS A 108 19.48 8.18 -10.33
N ALA A 109 18.24 8.37 -10.73
CA ALA A 109 17.30 9.25 -10.05
C ALA A 109 15.86 8.74 -10.16
N PHE A 110 15.15 8.73 -9.03
CA PHE A 110 13.72 8.49 -9.01
C PHE A 110 12.93 9.78 -9.27
N ALA A 111 11.78 9.65 -9.92
CA ALA A 111 10.79 10.71 -9.98
C ALA A 111 10.13 10.92 -8.60
N PRO A 112 9.73 12.16 -8.27
CA PRO A 112 9.24 12.50 -6.93
C PRO A 112 7.83 12.00 -6.62
N ASN A 113 6.98 11.78 -7.64
CA ASN A 113 5.55 11.44 -7.44
C ASN A 113 5.09 10.24 -8.27
N ILE A 114 5.98 9.65 -9.08
CA ILE A 114 5.67 8.55 -10.00
C ILE A 114 6.78 7.52 -9.86
N LEU A 115 6.45 6.24 -10.02
CA LEU A 115 7.39 5.13 -9.98
C LEU A 115 8.20 5.02 -11.29
N LEU A 116 8.81 6.14 -11.67
CA LEU A 116 9.70 6.29 -12.81
C LEU A 116 11.13 6.45 -12.32
N LEU A 117 12.05 5.76 -12.99
CA LEU A 117 13.48 5.79 -12.71
C LEU A 117 14.22 6.22 -13.98
N ALA A 118 15.14 7.16 -13.84
CA ALA A 118 16.07 7.54 -14.90
C ALA A 118 17.48 7.06 -14.55
N THR A 119 18.16 6.43 -15.50
CA THR A 119 19.55 5.98 -15.35
C THR A 119 20.41 6.53 -16.48
N GLY A 120 21.53 7.17 -16.12
CA GLY A 120 22.47 7.75 -17.07
C GLY A 120 23.76 6.94 -17.12
N SER A 121 24.25 6.67 -18.34
CA SER A 121 25.43 5.84 -18.57
C SER A 121 26.44 6.51 -19.50
N MET A 122 27.70 6.07 -19.39
CA MET A 122 28.78 6.46 -20.29
C MET A 122 28.64 5.93 -21.72
N ASP A 123 27.59 5.16 -22.02
CA ASP A 123 27.20 4.76 -23.37
C ASP A 123 26.51 5.90 -24.15
N LYS A 124 26.41 7.08 -23.52
CA LYS A 124 25.76 8.28 -24.04
C LYS A 124 24.24 8.14 -24.12
N THR A 125 23.65 7.18 -23.42
CA THR A 125 22.20 7.03 -23.31
C THR A 125 21.71 7.32 -21.90
N VAL A 126 20.44 7.73 -21.85
CA VAL A 126 19.66 7.78 -20.61
C VAL A 126 18.49 6.82 -20.81
N ASN A 127 18.36 5.85 -19.93
CA ASN A 127 17.24 4.91 -19.96
C ASN A 127 16.20 5.35 -18.93
N ILE A 128 14.94 5.34 -19.34
CA ILE A 128 13.80 5.62 -18.46
C ILE A 128 13.08 4.29 -18.23
N TRP A 129 12.88 3.97 -16.97
CA TRP A 129 12.25 2.75 -16.51
C TRP A 129 10.95 3.11 -15.84
N GLN A 130 9.86 2.55 -16.33
CA GLN A 130 8.57 2.60 -15.68
C GLN A 130 8.34 1.26 -14.98
N PHE A 131 8.05 1.32 -13.69
CA PHE A 131 7.63 0.15 -12.93
C PHE A 131 6.13 0.28 -12.69
N ASP A 132 5.39 -0.80 -12.93
CA ASP A 132 4.00 -0.88 -12.49
C ASP A 132 3.97 -1.36 -11.04
N LEU A 133 2.99 -0.86 -10.27
CA LEU A 133 2.83 -1.18 -8.85
C LEU A 133 2.70 -2.71 -8.64
N GLU A 134 2.13 -3.41 -9.63
CA GLU A 134 2.06 -4.89 -9.67
C GLU A 134 3.43 -5.57 -9.86
N MET A 135 4.34 -5.02 -10.66
CA MET A 135 5.66 -5.63 -10.90
C MET A 135 6.57 -5.54 -9.66
N LEU A 136 6.47 -4.47 -8.87
CA LEU A 136 7.19 -4.40 -7.60
C LEU A 136 6.63 -5.38 -6.55
N CYS A 137 5.35 -5.73 -6.63
CA CYS A 137 4.75 -6.76 -5.79
C CYS A 137 5.23 -8.17 -6.17
N GLN A 138 5.63 -8.42 -7.42
CA GLN A 138 6.18 -9.73 -7.83
C GLN A 138 7.54 -10.04 -7.18
N ALA A 139 8.28 -9.03 -6.76
CA ALA A 139 9.52 -9.22 -6.01
C ALA A 139 9.32 -9.20 -4.47
N ARG A 140 8.08 -9.00 -4.02
CA ARG A 140 7.65 -9.35 -2.65
C ARG A 140 7.22 -10.81 -2.51
N SER A 141 7.01 -11.53 -3.62
CA SER A 141 6.51 -12.90 -3.59
C SER A 141 7.60 -13.95 -3.88
N THR A 142 8.33 -14.35 -2.84
CA THR A 142 8.56 -15.80 -2.63
C THR A 142 7.80 -16.35 -1.43
N GLU A 143 7.16 -15.52 -0.61
CA GLU A 143 6.05 -15.91 0.28
C GLU A 143 5.07 -14.72 0.35
N ASP A 144 3.77 -14.98 0.52
CA ASP A 144 2.66 -14.02 0.47
C ASP A 144 2.20 -13.52 -0.92
N GLN A 145 1.89 -14.48 -1.80
CA GLN A 145 0.68 -14.34 -2.61
C GLN A 145 -0.53 -14.55 -1.67
N LEU A 146 -1.01 -13.50 -1.01
CA LEU A 146 -2.43 -13.48 -0.67
C LEU A 146 -3.14 -13.00 -1.92
N LYS A 147 -3.72 -13.95 -2.67
CA LYS A 147 -4.88 -13.62 -3.49
C LYS A 147 -5.85 -12.85 -2.58
N PRO A 148 -6.49 -11.76 -3.05
CA PRO A 148 -7.61 -11.19 -2.31
C PRO A 148 -8.57 -12.33 -1.98
N PHE A 149 -9.14 -12.33 -0.78
CA PHE A 149 -10.11 -13.36 -0.44
C PHE A 149 -11.23 -13.34 -1.47
N THR A 150 -11.39 -14.44 -2.19
CA THR A 150 -12.48 -14.68 -3.14
C THR A 150 -13.19 -15.95 -2.69
N GLU A 151 -14.50 -16.07 -2.94
CA GLU A 151 -15.26 -17.29 -2.60
C GLU A 151 -14.64 -18.57 -3.20
N ASP A 152 -13.78 -18.46 -4.22
CA ASP A 152 -13.11 -19.57 -4.90
C ASP A 152 -11.70 -19.93 -4.36
N TRP A 153 -11.40 -19.69 -3.08
CA TRP A 153 -10.14 -20.17 -2.48
C TRP A 153 -10.06 -21.69 -2.42
N SER A 154 -8.91 -22.24 -2.81
CA SER A 154 -8.58 -23.66 -2.67
C SER A 154 -8.12 -24.01 -1.24
N GLU A 155 -8.06 -25.30 -0.91
CA GLU A 155 -7.53 -25.80 0.37
C GLU A 155 -6.10 -25.30 0.68
N ASP A 156 -5.30 -25.13 -0.37
CA ASP A 156 -3.93 -24.60 -0.25
C ASP A 156 -3.94 -23.08 0.02
N ASP A 157 -4.87 -22.33 -0.56
CA ASP A 157 -5.06 -20.90 -0.26
C ASP A 157 -5.56 -20.69 1.18
N VAL A 158 -6.42 -21.58 1.70
CA VAL A 158 -6.84 -21.56 3.11
C VAL A 158 -5.66 -21.87 4.03
N SER A 159 -4.79 -22.79 3.63
CA SER A 159 -3.61 -23.19 4.39
C SER A 159 -2.57 -22.08 4.48
N THR A 160 -2.35 -21.33 3.40
CA THR A 160 -1.48 -20.15 3.42
C THR A 160 -2.07 -19.05 4.29
N TRP A 161 -3.39 -18.79 4.19
CA TRP A 161 -4.07 -17.83 5.07
C TRP A 161 -3.95 -18.19 6.56
N LEU A 162 -4.15 -19.46 6.95
CA LEU A 162 -3.96 -19.93 8.33
C LEU A 162 -2.52 -19.69 8.81
N CYS A 163 -1.53 -19.89 7.94
CA CYS A 163 -0.13 -19.60 8.26
C CYS A 163 0.10 -18.12 8.56
N THR A 164 -0.50 -17.23 7.77
CA THR A 164 -0.40 -15.77 7.95
C THR A 164 -1.12 -15.27 9.20
N GLN A 165 -2.21 -15.93 9.62
CA GLN A 165 -2.95 -15.57 10.84
C GLN A 165 -2.36 -16.15 12.13
N GLU A 166 -1.13 -16.69 12.08
CA GLU A 166 -0.48 -17.38 13.20
C GLU A 166 -1.33 -18.54 13.73
N LEU A 167 -1.95 -19.31 12.82
CA LEU A 167 -2.78 -20.49 13.09
C LEU A 167 -2.19 -21.73 12.39
N LYS A 168 -0.85 -21.79 12.26
CA LYS A 168 -0.11 -22.88 11.60
C LYS A 168 -0.44 -24.27 12.14
N ASP A 169 -0.69 -24.36 13.45
CA ASP A 169 -1.03 -25.62 14.12
C ASP A 169 -2.36 -26.22 13.64
N LEU A 170 -3.23 -25.41 13.03
CA LEU A 170 -4.53 -25.84 12.52
C LEU A 170 -4.49 -26.25 11.04
N VAL A 171 -3.40 -25.98 10.32
CA VAL A 171 -3.30 -26.29 8.88
C VAL A 171 -3.51 -27.77 8.61
N GLY A 172 -2.91 -28.65 9.42
CA GLY A 172 -3.11 -30.10 9.27
C GLY A 172 -4.56 -30.54 9.50
N VAL A 173 -5.27 -29.89 10.42
CA VAL A 173 -6.67 -30.18 10.72
C VAL A 173 -7.58 -29.71 9.59
N PHE A 174 -7.35 -28.52 9.05
CA PHE A 174 -8.14 -27.96 7.95
C PHE A 174 -7.90 -28.73 6.64
N LYS A 175 -6.66 -29.14 6.34
CA LYS A 175 -6.37 -30.02 5.20
C LYS A 175 -7.01 -31.39 5.33
N MET A 176 -7.00 -31.99 6.52
CA MET A 176 -7.59 -33.32 6.73
C MET A 176 -9.11 -33.33 6.58
N ASN A 177 -9.76 -32.17 6.69
CA ASN A 177 -11.20 -31.99 6.52
C ASN A 177 -11.58 -31.31 5.20
N ASN A 178 -10.63 -31.14 4.25
CA ASN A 178 -10.84 -30.53 2.94
C ASN A 178 -11.56 -29.17 2.98
N ILE A 179 -11.17 -28.30 3.93
CA ILE A 179 -11.80 -26.98 4.08
C ILE A 179 -11.30 -26.02 2.98
N ASP A 180 -12.20 -25.65 2.07
CA ASP A 180 -11.97 -24.63 1.03
C ASP A 180 -12.49 -23.25 1.47
N GLY A 181 -12.38 -22.24 0.60
CA GLY A 181 -12.83 -20.88 0.88
C GLY A 181 -14.32 -20.76 1.24
N LYS A 182 -15.17 -21.59 0.64
CA LYS A 182 -16.64 -21.57 0.84
C LYS A 182 -17.00 -22.19 2.19
N GLU A 183 -16.39 -23.33 2.48
CA GLU A 183 -16.53 -24.01 3.76
C GLU A 183 -15.95 -23.16 4.90
N LEU A 184 -14.79 -22.51 4.69
CA LEU A 184 -14.17 -21.61 5.67
C LEU A 184 -15.12 -20.49 6.11
N LEU A 185 -15.86 -19.88 5.17
CA LEU A 185 -16.83 -18.84 5.50
C LEU A 185 -18.07 -19.37 6.22
N ASN A 186 -18.41 -20.65 6.06
CA ASN A 186 -19.59 -21.26 6.67
C ASN A 186 -19.31 -21.95 8.03
N LEU A 187 -18.05 -21.98 8.46
CA LEU A 187 -17.68 -22.58 9.74
C LEU A 187 -18.38 -21.92 10.93
N THR A 188 -19.00 -22.75 11.76
CA THR A 188 -19.64 -22.36 13.01
C THR A 188 -18.81 -22.81 14.23
N LYS A 189 -19.15 -22.27 15.40
CA LYS A 189 -18.53 -22.67 16.67
C LYS A 189 -18.70 -24.15 16.98
N GLU A 190 -19.82 -24.73 16.55
CA GLU A 190 -20.16 -26.15 16.72
C GLU A 190 -19.33 -27.01 15.76
N SER A 191 -19.21 -26.62 14.49
CA SER A 191 -18.36 -27.34 13.52
C SER A 191 -16.87 -27.35 13.91
N LEU A 192 -16.36 -26.23 14.46
CA LEU A 192 -14.99 -26.18 14.99
C LEU A 192 -14.77 -27.10 16.20
N ALA A 193 -15.83 -27.43 16.93
CA ALA A 193 -15.78 -28.27 18.12
C ALA A 193 -15.97 -29.75 17.80
N ASP A 194 -16.98 -30.06 16.98
CA ASP A 194 -17.47 -31.42 16.76
C ASP A 194 -16.82 -32.07 15.53
N ASP A 195 -16.62 -31.30 14.45
CA ASP A 195 -16.04 -31.81 13.19
C ASP A 195 -14.52 -31.69 13.19
N LEU A 196 -14.00 -30.49 13.50
CA LEU A 196 -12.57 -30.20 13.48
C LEU A 196 -11.84 -30.59 14.79
N LYS A 197 -12.59 -30.99 15.83
CA LYS A 197 -12.07 -31.47 17.14
C LYS A 197 -11.00 -30.56 17.78
N ILE A 198 -11.10 -29.24 17.60
CA ILE A 198 -10.11 -28.30 18.13
C ILE A 198 -10.34 -28.11 19.63
N GLU A 199 -9.65 -28.80 20.54
CA GLU A 199 -9.98 -28.78 21.98
C GLU A 199 -9.86 -27.39 22.66
N SER A 200 -8.98 -26.52 22.14
CA SER A 200 -8.75 -25.19 22.72
C SER A 200 -9.85 -24.19 22.36
N LEU A 201 -10.65 -23.78 23.37
CA LEU A 201 -11.63 -22.71 23.24
C LEU A 201 -11.02 -21.38 22.78
N GLY A 202 -9.76 -21.11 23.14
CA GLY A 202 -9.03 -19.92 22.71
C GLY A 202 -8.71 -19.93 21.22
N LEU A 203 -8.30 -21.08 20.68
CA LEU A 203 -8.05 -21.24 19.25
C LEU A 203 -9.35 -21.14 18.44
N ARG A 204 -10.44 -21.79 18.90
CA ARG A 204 -11.78 -21.68 18.27
C ARG A 204 -12.22 -20.21 18.16
N SER A 205 -12.05 -19.44 19.23
CA SER A 205 -12.42 -18.02 19.26
C SER A 205 -11.53 -17.17 18.34
N LYS A 206 -10.23 -17.46 18.27
CA LYS A 206 -9.27 -16.77 17.38
C LYS A 206 -9.62 -17.02 15.92
N VAL A 207 -9.93 -18.26 15.54
CA VAL A 207 -10.33 -18.65 14.17
C VAL A 207 -11.61 -17.91 13.75
N LEU A 208 -12.67 -17.95 14.56
CA LEU A 208 -13.93 -17.28 14.23
C LEU A 208 -13.78 -15.77 14.05
N ARG A 209 -12.97 -15.11 14.90
CA ARG A 209 -12.67 -13.68 14.75
C ARG A 209 -12.00 -13.39 13.40
N LYS A 210 -11.06 -14.22 12.99
CA LYS A 210 -10.35 -14.07 11.71
C LYS A 210 -11.24 -14.35 10.49
N ILE A 211 -12.17 -15.29 10.60
CA ILE A 211 -13.20 -15.53 9.57
C ILE A 211 -14.14 -14.32 9.44
N GLU A 212 -14.52 -13.69 10.56
CA GLU A 212 -15.36 -12.49 10.52
C GLU A 212 -14.64 -11.28 9.91
N GLU A 213 -13.33 -11.12 10.20
CA GLU A 213 -12.48 -10.13 9.53
C GLU A 213 -12.46 -10.36 8.00
N LEU A 214 -12.34 -11.61 7.54
CA LEU A 214 -12.44 -11.95 6.12
C LEU A 214 -13.80 -11.61 5.53
N ARG A 215 -14.91 -11.93 6.22
CA ARG A 215 -16.27 -11.57 5.76
C ARG A 215 -16.45 -10.07 5.60
N THR A 216 -15.89 -9.28 6.51
CA THR A 216 -15.94 -7.81 6.40
C THR A 216 -15.13 -7.29 5.21
N GLN A 217 -13.97 -7.89 4.91
CA GLN A 217 -13.16 -7.55 3.75
C GLN A 217 -13.85 -7.90 2.42
N VAL A 218 -14.50 -9.06 2.34
CA VAL A 218 -15.30 -9.46 1.17
C VAL A 218 -16.48 -8.52 0.97
N LYS A 219 -17.16 -8.14 2.06
CA LYS A 219 -18.29 -7.21 2.01
C LYS A 219 -17.88 -5.80 1.57
N THR A 220 -16.66 -5.36 1.89
CA THR A 220 -16.11 -4.10 1.37
C THR A 220 -15.73 -4.18 -0.11
N LEU A 221 -15.22 -5.32 -0.57
CA LEU A 221 -14.86 -5.55 -1.99
C LEU A 221 -16.09 -5.76 -2.89
N SER A 222 -17.19 -6.29 -2.35
CA SER A 222 -18.44 -6.52 -3.10
C SER A 222 -19.36 -5.30 -3.16
N SER A 223 -18.97 -4.17 -2.56
CA SER A 223 -19.84 -3.00 -2.38
C SER A 223 -19.14 -1.69 -2.73
N GLU A 224 -18.53 -1.59 -3.90
CA GLU A 224 -18.07 -0.28 -4.39
C GLU A 224 -19.21 0.42 -5.14
N ILE A 225 -19.98 1.22 -4.39
CA ILE A 225 -20.66 2.38 -4.97
C ILE A 225 -19.55 3.29 -5.52
N PRO A 226 -19.53 3.65 -6.81
CA PRO A 226 -18.57 4.60 -7.34
C PRO A 226 -18.51 5.87 -6.49
N ASP A 227 -17.30 6.35 -6.16
CA ASP A 227 -17.09 7.54 -5.32
C ASP A 227 -17.87 8.77 -5.83
N GLU A 228 -18.10 8.86 -7.14
CA GLU A 228 -18.89 9.91 -7.78
C GLU A 228 -20.37 9.93 -7.35
N PHE A 229 -20.90 8.80 -6.88
CA PHE A 229 -22.28 8.65 -6.42
C PHE A 229 -22.42 8.87 -4.91
N ILE A 230 -21.30 9.03 -4.20
CA ILE A 230 -21.26 9.21 -2.75
C ILE A 230 -21.20 10.70 -2.41
N CYS A 231 -22.10 11.14 -1.53
CA CYS A 231 -22.13 12.52 -1.05
C CYS A 231 -20.85 12.85 -0.25
N PRO A 232 -20.12 13.93 -0.57
CA PRO A 232 -18.91 14.31 0.15
C PRO A 232 -19.10 14.62 1.64
N ILE A 233 -20.31 15.02 2.04
CA ILE A 233 -20.63 15.41 3.42
C ILE A 233 -21.04 14.19 4.25
N THR A 234 -21.98 13.39 3.76
CA THR A 234 -22.57 12.27 4.52
C THR A 234 -21.86 10.95 4.28
N ARG A 235 -21.07 10.82 3.20
CA ARG A 235 -20.46 9.56 2.74
C ARG A 235 -21.49 8.46 2.44
N GLU A 236 -22.71 8.87 2.11
CA GLU A 236 -23.82 8.00 1.69
C GLU A 236 -24.16 8.20 0.21
N LEU A 237 -24.83 7.23 -0.40
CA LEU A 237 -25.31 7.34 -1.79
C LEU A 237 -26.25 8.55 -1.94
N MET A 238 -25.99 9.40 -2.93
CA MET A 238 -26.82 10.57 -3.21
C MET A 238 -28.20 10.17 -3.76
N GLN A 239 -29.27 10.72 -3.17
CA GLN A 239 -30.66 10.52 -3.59
C GLN A 239 -31.16 11.71 -4.41
N ASP A 240 -30.83 12.94 -4.01
CA ASP A 240 -31.14 14.16 -4.73
C ASP A 240 -29.87 15.02 -4.91
N PRO A 241 -29.01 14.66 -5.89
CA PRO A 241 -27.74 15.36 -6.08
C PRO A 241 -27.95 16.79 -6.61
N VAL A 242 -27.27 17.75 -6.00
CA VAL A 242 -27.26 19.18 -6.37
C VAL A 242 -25.83 19.69 -6.50
N ILE A 243 -25.62 20.61 -7.44
CA ILE A 243 -24.35 21.28 -7.68
C ILE A 243 -24.35 22.62 -6.92
N ALA A 244 -23.33 22.85 -6.11
CA ALA A 244 -23.12 24.14 -5.46
C ALA A 244 -22.21 25.05 -6.31
N SER A 245 -22.06 26.32 -5.88
CA SER A 245 -21.28 27.32 -6.61
C SER A 245 -19.77 27.03 -6.68
N ASP A 246 -19.29 26.05 -5.94
CA ASP A 246 -17.92 25.52 -6.01
C ASP A 246 -17.74 24.46 -7.13
N GLY A 247 -18.81 24.07 -7.82
CA GLY A 247 -18.80 23.09 -8.90
C GLY A 247 -18.88 21.63 -8.46
N TYR A 248 -18.97 21.36 -7.15
CA TYR A 248 -19.09 20.00 -6.61
C TYR A 248 -20.56 19.59 -6.44
N SER A 249 -20.81 18.28 -6.54
CA SER A 249 -22.12 17.69 -6.29
C SER A 249 -22.24 17.23 -4.84
N TYR A 250 -23.38 17.52 -4.23
CA TYR A 250 -23.72 17.19 -2.85
C TYR A 250 -25.14 16.66 -2.79
N GLU A 251 -25.49 15.98 -1.69
CA GLU A 251 -26.89 15.71 -1.37
C GLU A 251 -27.59 17.02 -0.98
N LYS A 252 -28.78 17.26 -1.56
CA LYS A 252 -29.55 18.48 -1.32
C LYS A 252 -29.78 18.76 0.15
N GLU A 253 -30.28 17.78 0.89
CA GLU A 253 -30.58 17.92 2.32
C GLU A 253 -29.32 18.22 3.13
N ALA A 254 -28.19 17.58 2.82
CA ALA A 254 -26.92 17.80 3.48
C ALA A 254 -26.41 19.23 3.26
N MET A 255 -26.53 19.74 2.02
CA MET A 255 -26.10 21.08 1.67
C MET A 255 -27.01 22.17 2.24
N GLU A 256 -28.33 21.95 2.25
CA GLU A 256 -29.30 22.85 2.90
C GLU A 256 -29.05 22.94 4.41
N ASN A 257 -28.77 21.80 5.06
CA ASN A 257 -28.36 21.75 6.47
C ASN A 257 -27.01 22.42 6.74
N TRP A 258 -26.09 22.39 5.79
CA TRP A 258 -24.80 23.07 5.89
C TRP A 258 -24.97 24.60 5.84
N ILE A 259 -25.78 25.08 4.90
CA ILE A 259 -26.09 26.50 4.71
C ILE A 259 -26.88 27.06 5.90
N SER A 260 -27.87 26.31 6.42
CA SER A 260 -28.73 26.74 7.53
C SER A 260 -27.95 26.96 8.83
N LYS A 261 -26.84 26.24 9.03
CA LYS A 261 -25.90 26.41 10.15
C LYS A 261 -24.98 27.64 10.03
N LYS A 262 -25.29 28.60 9.15
CA LYS A 262 -24.53 29.84 8.86
C LYS A 262 -23.10 29.63 8.34
N LYS A 263 -22.75 28.43 7.87
CA LYS A 263 -21.46 28.19 7.20
C LYS A 263 -21.57 28.56 5.73
N ARG A 264 -21.05 29.74 5.35
CA ARG A 264 -20.97 30.20 3.96
C ARG A 264 -19.71 29.70 3.25
N THR A 265 -19.23 28.51 3.62
CA THR A 265 -18.01 27.92 3.06
C THR A 265 -18.34 26.63 2.33
N SER A 266 -17.57 26.30 1.30
CA SER A 266 -17.64 25.04 0.58
C SER A 266 -17.28 23.89 1.54
N PRO A 267 -18.12 22.85 1.66
CA PRO A 267 -17.81 21.66 2.46
C PRO A 267 -16.52 20.96 2.00
N MET A 268 -16.19 21.05 0.70
CA MET A 268 -15.02 20.38 0.12
C MET A 268 -13.74 21.21 0.22
N THR A 269 -13.82 22.52 -0.05
CA THR A 269 -12.63 23.38 -0.20
C THR A 269 -12.42 24.35 0.96
N ASN A 270 -13.39 24.45 1.89
CA ASN A 270 -13.44 25.46 2.95
C ASN A 270 -13.39 26.93 2.46
N LEU A 271 -13.50 27.18 1.16
CA LEU A 271 -13.56 28.53 0.57
C LEU A 271 -14.95 29.12 0.67
N VAL A 272 -15.08 30.46 0.64
CA VAL A 272 -16.39 31.13 0.69
C VAL A 272 -17.19 30.78 -0.57
N LEU A 273 -18.44 30.33 -0.39
CA LEU A 273 -19.35 30.05 -1.51
C LEU A 273 -19.81 31.37 -2.15
N PRO A 274 -19.51 31.61 -3.44
CA PRO A 274 -19.93 32.83 -4.13
C PRO A 274 -21.46 32.98 -4.23
N SER A 275 -22.17 31.86 -4.26
CA SER A 275 -23.63 31.81 -4.29
C SER A 275 -24.16 30.63 -3.48
N VAL A 276 -25.31 30.84 -2.85
CA VAL A 276 -26.05 29.84 -2.06
C VAL A 276 -27.09 29.11 -2.93
N VAL A 277 -27.16 29.44 -4.22
CA VAL A 277 -28.06 28.78 -5.17
C VAL A 277 -27.56 27.36 -5.46
N LEU A 278 -28.44 26.37 -5.28
CA LEU A 278 -28.19 24.96 -5.57
C LEU A 278 -28.85 24.59 -6.90
N ILE A 279 -28.07 24.00 -7.81
CA ILE A 279 -28.55 23.61 -9.15
C ILE A 279 -28.75 22.09 -9.17
N PRO A 280 -29.94 21.56 -9.48
CA PRO A 280 -30.16 20.11 -9.53
C PRO A 280 -29.25 19.39 -10.55
N ASN A 281 -28.52 18.35 -10.12
CA ASN A 281 -27.66 17.55 -10.99
C ASN A 281 -28.43 16.35 -11.57
N ARG A 282 -29.26 16.62 -12.59
CA ARG A 282 -30.09 15.58 -13.23
C ARG A 282 -29.27 14.47 -13.88
N THR A 283 -28.09 14.80 -14.41
CA THR A 283 -27.19 13.83 -15.06
C THR A 283 -26.67 12.81 -14.06
N LEU A 284 -26.19 13.27 -12.90
CA LEU A 284 -25.69 12.39 -11.85
C LEU A 284 -26.82 11.54 -11.26
N LYS A 285 -28.01 12.12 -11.06
CA LYS A 285 -29.19 11.39 -10.62
C LYS A 285 -29.53 10.21 -11.54
N MET A 286 -29.57 10.45 -12.85
CA MET A 286 -29.82 9.39 -13.84
C MET A 286 -28.71 8.32 -13.86
N ALA A 287 -27.45 8.69 -13.60
CA ALA A 287 -26.34 7.73 -13.53
C ALA A 287 -26.46 6.83 -12.29
N ILE A 288 -26.81 7.40 -11.13
CA ILE A 288 -27.06 6.67 -9.89
C ILE A 288 -28.23 5.70 -10.05
N ASP A 289 -29.34 6.14 -10.66
CA ASP A 289 -30.51 5.29 -10.88
C ASP A 289 -30.19 4.08 -11.77
N ARG A 290 -29.44 4.29 -12.87
CA ARG A 290 -28.97 3.19 -13.74
C ARG A 290 -28.01 2.23 -13.02
N TRP A 291 -27.14 2.77 -12.17
CA TRP A 291 -26.24 1.96 -11.36
C TRP A 291 -27.02 1.12 -10.33
N LEU A 292 -28.00 1.71 -9.66
CA LEU A 292 -28.90 0.99 -8.75
C LEU A 292 -29.70 -0.10 -9.47
N GLU A 293 -30.14 0.13 -10.70
CA GLU A 293 -30.87 -0.87 -11.50
C GLU A 293 -29.98 -2.05 -11.94
N THR A 294 -28.69 -1.80 -12.19
CA THR A 294 -27.72 -2.84 -12.57
C THR A 294 -27.24 -3.68 -11.40
N HIS A 295 -27.24 -3.12 -10.18
CA HIS A 295 -26.78 -3.80 -8.95
C HIS A 295 -27.91 -4.39 -8.10
N LYS A 296 -29.19 -4.15 -8.47
CA LYS A 296 -30.37 -4.75 -7.83
C LYS A 296 -30.94 -5.97 -8.58
N LYS A 297 -30.32 -6.40 -9.69
CA LYS A 297 -30.65 -7.64 -10.42
C LYS A 297 -29.69 -8.75 -10.04
#